data_AF-A0A2B4RC16-F1
#
_entry.id   AF-A0A2B4RC16-F1
#
_cell.length_a   1.000
_cell.length_b   1.000
_cell.length_c   1.000
_cell.angle_alpha   90.00
_cell.angle_beta   90.00
_cell.angle_gamma   90.00
#
_symmetry.space_group_name_H-M   'P 1'
#
loop_
_entity.id
_entity.type
_entity.pdbx_description
1 polymer ?
#
loop_
_entity_poly.entity_id
_entity_poly.type
_entity_poly.pdbx_seq_one_letter_code
_entity_poly.pdbx_strand_id
1 'polypeptide(L)'
;MKLSVLLLSLNLTCIYAAFQQGPYQIHVAGPMDEEIKARLDKSRQRLFRSKPIRTLLRSFVNGGSLTLSNVSTQDSGSYLCAATNIRGSKSSALHLQVYSTLKFTINPSSNATVKANESLTLPSSAFSDLTPTMSWVFNGTSSLPSSVVIDSSNNLTVSSANFTHEGTYTCRASNAFSSIQTNVIIYVNYPETCTKVKVNISDVSGDDSIDPDGILGENPFPVFCNMIDKGGVGVTVVSHDSEKRTHVDGFKPVGSYSLDIDYNPTSISQLKVLTEFSTNCQQFIKYECLDSRIRRNEYAWWVSRDGEEMTYFDGASPVYDGCACGKNGWCVNPSWVCNCDENKQTWRMDSGLLTNKSHLPVIQLRFGDTGSYYDQGFRPEEGYHTLGKLECYGMN
;
A
#
# COMPACT_ATOMS: atom_id res chain seq x y z
N MET A 1 33.51 42.41 -4.81
CA MET A 1 32.19 41.89 -4.35
C MET A 1 31.91 40.59 -5.11
N LYS A 2 31.30 39.59 -4.47
CA LYS A 2 30.98 38.27 -5.07
C LYS A 2 29.47 38.10 -5.05
N LEU A 3 28.87 37.77 -6.20
CA LEU A 3 27.43 37.59 -6.35
C LEU A 3 27.14 36.19 -6.91
N SER A 4 26.23 35.47 -6.27
CA SER A 4 25.82 34.11 -6.62
C SER A 4 24.33 34.09 -6.95
N VAL A 5 23.92 33.53 -8.09
CA VAL A 5 22.53 33.64 -8.59
C VAL A 5 22.07 32.34 -9.26
N LEU A 6 20.79 32.00 -9.10
CA LEU A 6 20.09 30.87 -9.76
C LEU A 6 19.42 31.31 -11.08
N LEU A 7 19.27 30.38 -12.03
CA LEU A 7 18.97 30.59 -13.47
C LEU A 7 17.59 31.17 -13.84
N LEU A 8 17.20 32.33 -13.33
CA LEU A 8 15.91 32.97 -13.67
C LEU A 8 16.11 34.31 -14.39
N SER A 9 16.75 35.28 -13.73
CA SER A 9 17.12 36.58 -14.32
C SER A 9 18.04 37.32 -13.35
N LEU A 10 19.01 38.07 -13.88
CA LEU A 10 19.89 38.90 -13.04
C LEU A 10 19.89 40.34 -13.53
N ASN A 11 19.71 41.27 -12.59
CA ASN A 11 19.88 42.70 -12.84
C ASN A 11 21.06 43.23 -12.03
N LEU A 12 22.01 43.86 -12.70
CA LEU A 12 23.24 44.41 -12.14
C LEU A 12 23.22 45.92 -12.33
N THR A 13 23.02 46.68 -11.26
CA THR A 13 22.91 48.14 -11.33
C THR A 13 24.15 48.82 -10.77
N CYS A 14 24.77 49.71 -11.56
CA CYS A 14 25.69 50.72 -11.07
C CYS A 14 24.88 51.99 -10.76
N ILE A 15 24.57 52.28 -9.48
CA ILE A 15 23.88 53.52 -9.09
C ILE A 15 24.86 54.69 -9.00
N TYR A 16 24.37 55.84 -9.45
CA TYR A 16 24.90 57.16 -9.14
C TYR A 16 23.95 57.85 -8.14
N ALA A 17 24.53 58.51 -7.14
CA ALA A 17 23.90 59.40 -6.15
C ALA A 17 23.23 58.78 -4.89
N ALA A 18 23.14 59.65 -3.88
CA ALA A 18 23.01 59.42 -2.45
C ALA A 18 21.76 58.64 -2.01
N PHE A 19 21.97 57.80 -0.97
CA PHE A 19 20.97 57.20 -0.07
C PHE A 19 19.72 56.57 -0.71
N GLN A 20 19.70 55.23 -0.83
CA GLN A 20 18.75 54.34 -0.14
C GLN A 20 19.05 52.85 -0.39
N GLN A 21 18.64 52.01 0.58
CA GLN A 21 18.97 50.58 0.71
C GLN A 21 18.03 49.68 -0.12
N GLY A 22 18.61 48.75 -0.90
CA GLY A 22 17.91 47.72 -1.68
C GLY A 22 18.88 46.98 -2.61
N PRO A 23 18.67 45.70 -2.97
CA PRO A 23 19.75 44.72 -2.97
C PRO A 23 20.72 44.84 -4.16
N TYR A 24 21.99 45.06 -3.79
CA TYR A 24 23.24 44.90 -4.55
C TYR A 24 23.62 46.02 -5.54
N GLN A 25 23.94 47.19 -4.97
CA GLN A 25 24.40 48.40 -5.66
C GLN A 25 25.94 48.52 -5.68
N ILE A 26 26.52 48.94 -6.81
CA ILE A 26 27.95 49.33 -6.92
C ILE A 26 28.05 50.86 -6.88
N HIS A 27 28.80 51.42 -5.92
CA HIS A 27 28.98 52.86 -5.75
C HIS A 27 30.21 53.40 -6.51
N VAL A 28 30.01 54.45 -7.32
CA VAL A 28 31.08 55.27 -7.91
C VAL A 28 30.73 56.75 -7.68
N ALA A 29 31.61 57.52 -7.03
CA ALA A 29 31.39 58.93 -6.70
C ALA A 29 32.31 59.86 -7.52
N GLY A 30 31.77 61.00 -7.98
CA GLY A 30 32.50 62.06 -8.70
C GLY A 30 31.67 63.35 -8.82
N PRO A 31 32.31 64.53 -9.04
CA PRO A 31 31.65 65.83 -9.07
C PRO A 31 30.60 65.97 -10.20
N MET A 32 29.61 66.83 -9.97
CA MET A 32 28.24 66.73 -10.51
C MET A 32 27.94 67.58 -11.76
N ASP A 33 28.95 67.92 -12.58
CA ASP A 33 28.75 68.89 -13.68
C ASP A 33 28.96 68.35 -15.11
N GLU A 34 29.22 67.05 -15.31
CA GLU A 34 29.57 66.56 -16.67
C GLU A 34 29.08 65.14 -16.98
N GLU A 35 28.83 64.88 -18.27
CA GLU A 35 28.26 63.64 -18.81
C GLU A 35 29.18 62.42 -18.54
N ILE A 36 28.84 61.63 -17.51
CA ILE A 36 29.56 60.41 -17.15
C ILE A 36 29.13 59.28 -18.09
N LYS A 37 30.06 58.78 -18.91
CA LYS A 37 29.83 57.60 -19.75
C LYS A 37 30.15 56.34 -18.95
N ALA A 38 29.11 55.56 -18.64
CA ALA A 38 29.23 54.26 -17.97
C ALA A 38 29.26 53.12 -19.00
N ARG A 39 30.17 52.16 -18.84
CA ARG A 39 30.29 50.95 -19.67
C ARG A 39 30.45 49.72 -18.78
N LEU A 40 29.77 48.63 -19.13
CA LEU A 40 29.89 47.33 -18.47
C LEU A 40 30.39 46.26 -19.46
N ASP A 41 31.54 45.63 -19.19
CA ASP A 41 32.13 44.58 -20.05
C ASP A 41 32.46 43.29 -19.25
N LYS A 42 32.31 42.12 -19.87
CA LYS A 42 32.83 40.84 -19.35
C LYS A 42 34.31 40.71 -19.71
N SER A 43 35.17 40.46 -18.73
CA SER A 43 36.62 40.70 -18.80
C SER A 43 37.45 39.82 -19.77
N ARG A 44 36.86 39.18 -20.79
CA ARG A 44 37.57 38.36 -21.80
C ARG A 44 37.08 38.47 -23.26
N GLN A 45 36.31 39.50 -23.64
CA GLN A 45 36.16 39.85 -25.07
C GLN A 45 36.62 41.28 -25.34
N ARG A 46 37.70 41.42 -26.14
CA ARG A 46 38.11 42.69 -26.73
C ARG A 46 37.04 43.15 -27.73
N LEU A 47 36.02 43.86 -27.26
CA LEU A 47 35.13 44.64 -28.12
C LEU A 47 35.63 46.09 -28.14
N PHE A 48 36.54 46.33 -29.07
CA PHE A 48 36.96 47.68 -29.47
C PHE A 48 35.84 48.37 -30.27
N ARG A 49 35.65 49.66 -29.95
CA ARG A 49 34.98 50.71 -30.75
C ARG A 49 33.47 50.59 -31.01
N SER A 50 32.74 51.51 -30.36
CA SER A 50 31.71 52.40 -30.94
C SER A 50 30.92 51.92 -32.18
N LYS A 51 30.31 50.73 -32.10
CA LYS A 51 29.15 50.34 -32.90
C LYS A 51 28.22 49.51 -32.01
N PRO A 52 26.88 49.64 -32.13
CA PRO A 52 25.95 48.92 -31.28
C PRO A 52 26.16 47.43 -31.51
N ILE A 53 26.48 46.70 -30.44
CA ILE A 53 26.56 45.25 -30.44
C ILE A 53 25.13 44.74 -30.66
N ARG A 54 24.70 44.63 -31.91
CA ARG A 54 23.55 43.79 -32.32
C ARG A 54 23.98 42.33 -32.24
N THR A 55 24.23 41.86 -31.03
CA THR A 55 24.48 40.44 -30.76
C THR A 55 23.40 39.97 -29.80
N LEU A 56 22.31 39.48 -30.41
CA LEU A 56 21.36 38.50 -29.86
C LEU A 56 20.74 38.83 -28.48
N LEU A 57 19.65 39.60 -28.46
CA LEU A 57 18.40 39.48 -27.65
C LEU A 57 18.42 38.94 -26.20
N ARG A 58 19.56 38.79 -25.53
CA ARG A 58 19.70 38.12 -24.23
C ARG A 58 20.20 39.06 -23.12
N SER A 59 20.82 40.18 -23.48
CA SER A 59 21.34 41.19 -22.56
C SER A 59 20.87 42.60 -22.94
N PHE A 60 20.54 43.41 -21.93
CA PHE A 60 20.06 44.78 -22.09
C PHE A 60 20.78 45.70 -21.10
N VAL A 61 21.29 46.84 -21.59
CA VAL A 61 21.95 47.85 -20.74
C VAL A 61 21.15 49.15 -20.80
N ASN A 62 20.70 49.64 -19.65
CA ASN A 62 19.98 50.92 -19.54
C ASN A 62 20.35 51.63 -18.24
N GLY A 63 20.68 52.93 -18.33
CA GLY A 63 20.94 53.76 -17.15
C GLY A 63 22.01 53.24 -16.19
N GLY A 64 23.07 52.58 -16.69
CA GLY A 64 24.10 51.96 -15.85
C GLY A 64 23.71 50.59 -15.27
N SER A 65 22.58 50.02 -15.68
CA SER A 65 22.11 48.69 -15.27
C SER A 65 22.21 47.69 -16.42
N LEU A 66 22.80 46.50 -16.17
CA LEU A 66 22.81 45.35 -17.10
C LEU A 66 21.81 44.31 -16.62
N THR A 67 20.82 44.01 -17.47
CA THR A 67 19.91 42.89 -17.29
C THR A 67 20.34 41.74 -18.20
N LEU A 68 20.51 40.55 -17.62
CA LEU A 68 20.74 39.29 -18.34
C LEU A 68 19.49 38.42 -18.23
N SER A 69 18.91 38.06 -19.37
CA SER A 69 17.80 37.10 -19.49
C SER A 69 18.35 35.72 -19.84
N ASN A 70 17.65 34.65 -19.42
CA ASN A 70 18.07 33.26 -19.67
C ASN A 70 19.53 32.99 -19.25
N VAL A 71 19.95 33.48 -18.09
CA VAL A 71 21.34 33.33 -17.59
C VAL A 71 21.76 31.85 -17.65
N SER A 72 23.04 31.58 -17.88
CA SER A 72 23.64 30.23 -17.95
C SER A 72 24.98 30.18 -17.21
N THR A 73 25.50 28.98 -16.92
CA THR A 73 26.82 28.83 -16.25
C THR A 73 27.95 29.51 -17.03
N GLN A 74 27.82 29.61 -18.36
CA GLN A 74 28.77 30.32 -19.23
C GLN A 74 28.83 31.83 -18.94
N ASP A 75 27.82 32.41 -18.30
CA ASP A 75 27.77 33.83 -17.96
C ASP A 75 28.59 34.18 -16.71
N SER A 76 29.11 33.17 -15.99
CA SER A 76 30.06 33.38 -14.90
C SER A 76 31.32 34.12 -15.36
N GLY A 77 31.87 34.96 -14.49
CA GLY A 77 33.09 35.70 -14.75
C GLY A 77 33.11 37.09 -14.11
N SER A 78 34.17 37.83 -14.38
CA SER A 78 34.33 39.19 -13.88
C SER A 78 33.68 40.21 -14.84
N TYR A 79 32.82 41.05 -14.28
CA TYR A 79 32.15 42.15 -14.94
C TYR A 79 32.75 43.46 -14.44
N LEU A 80 33.17 44.32 -15.35
CA LEU A 80 33.80 45.60 -15.03
C LEU A 80 32.83 46.73 -15.34
N CYS A 81 32.51 47.54 -14.33
CA CYS A 81 31.79 48.81 -14.50
C CYS A 81 32.83 49.93 -14.54
N ALA A 82 32.93 50.63 -15.66
CA ALA A 82 33.83 51.77 -15.84
C ALA A 82 33.02 53.03 -16.08
N ALA A 83 33.33 54.08 -15.32
CA ALA A 83 32.76 55.41 -15.43
C ALA A 83 33.86 56.40 -15.79
N THR A 84 33.59 57.25 -16.78
CA THR A 84 34.58 58.20 -17.32
C THR A 84 33.97 59.59 -17.41
N ASN A 85 34.70 60.60 -16.92
CA ASN A 85 34.44 62.03 -17.16
C ASN A 85 35.71 62.72 -17.70
N ILE A 86 35.69 64.04 -17.93
CA ILE A 86 36.87 64.73 -18.49
C ILE A 86 38.07 64.74 -17.54
N ARG A 87 37.84 64.50 -16.24
CA ARG A 87 38.87 64.52 -15.18
C ARG A 87 39.48 63.16 -14.89
N GLY A 88 38.91 62.07 -15.43
CA GLY A 88 39.49 60.74 -15.28
C GLY A 88 38.50 59.59 -15.41
N SER A 89 39.01 58.38 -15.22
CA SER A 89 38.26 57.13 -15.23
C SER A 89 38.30 56.47 -13.85
N LYS A 90 37.16 55.95 -13.40
CA LYS A 90 37.05 55.05 -12.25
C LYS A 90 36.36 53.77 -12.68
N SER A 91 36.86 52.64 -12.20
CA SER A 91 36.26 51.34 -12.51
C SER A 91 36.14 50.48 -11.26
N SER A 92 35.08 49.68 -11.21
CA SER A 92 34.85 48.68 -10.18
C SER A 92 34.53 47.33 -10.81
N ALA A 93 35.09 46.26 -10.27
CA ALA A 93 34.90 44.90 -10.76
C ALA A 93 34.01 44.09 -9.81
N LEU A 94 33.05 43.37 -10.39
CA LEU A 94 32.23 42.38 -9.72
C LEU A 94 32.56 40.99 -10.28
N HIS A 95 32.60 39.97 -9.43
CA HIS A 95 32.64 38.59 -9.88
C HIS A 95 31.27 37.93 -9.76
N LEU A 96 30.69 37.55 -10.89
CA LEU A 96 29.44 36.81 -10.98
C LEU A 96 29.73 35.32 -11.09
N GLN A 97 29.14 34.53 -10.19
CA GLN A 97 29.12 33.08 -10.28
C GLN A 97 27.69 32.60 -10.53
N VAL A 98 27.47 31.91 -11.65
CA VAL A 98 26.19 31.33 -12.01
C VAL A 98 26.28 29.82 -11.87
N TYR A 99 25.32 29.24 -11.16
CA TYR A 99 25.23 27.80 -10.95
C TYR A 99 24.15 27.16 -11.82
N SER A 100 24.34 25.89 -12.14
CA SER A 100 23.35 25.07 -12.83
C SER A 100 22.11 24.81 -11.97
N THR A 101 20.96 24.64 -12.61
CA THR A 101 19.73 24.24 -11.92
C THR A 101 19.86 22.79 -11.47
N LEU A 102 19.39 22.52 -10.26
CA LEU A 102 19.21 21.16 -9.81
C LEU A 102 18.16 20.45 -10.69
N LYS A 103 18.51 19.27 -11.20
CA LYS A 103 17.61 18.44 -12.02
C LYS A 103 17.84 16.97 -11.76
N PHE A 104 16.78 16.16 -11.77
CA PHE A 104 16.95 14.71 -11.80
C PHE A 104 17.54 14.27 -13.15
N THR A 105 18.52 13.37 -13.09
CA THR A 105 19.10 12.69 -14.25
C THR A 105 18.52 11.29 -14.41
N ILE A 106 18.09 10.67 -13.31
CA ILE A 106 17.35 9.41 -13.28
C ILE A 106 16.17 9.60 -12.34
N ASN A 107 14.96 9.45 -12.87
CA ASN A 107 13.73 9.43 -12.09
C ASN A 107 13.26 7.97 -11.93
N PRO A 108 12.80 7.57 -10.74
CA PRO A 108 12.03 6.34 -10.62
C PRO A 108 10.72 6.47 -11.43
N SER A 109 10.19 5.34 -11.89
CA SER A 109 8.84 5.26 -12.48
C SER A 109 7.80 5.82 -11.51
N SER A 110 6.68 6.34 -12.01
CA SER A 110 5.61 6.86 -11.13
C SER A 110 5.04 5.78 -10.21
N ASN A 111 4.98 4.54 -10.70
CA ASN A 111 4.52 3.37 -9.97
C ASN A 111 5.50 2.22 -10.17
N ALA A 112 5.61 1.33 -9.17
CA ALA A 112 6.33 0.07 -9.25
C ALA A 112 5.51 -1.04 -8.59
N THR A 113 5.46 -2.20 -9.21
CA THR A 113 4.85 -3.40 -8.64
C THR A 113 5.92 -4.47 -8.51
N VAL A 114 6.02 -5.08 -7.34
CA VAL A 114 6.95 -6.16 -7.02
C VAL A 114 6.16 -7.33 -6.43
N LYS A 115 6.54 -8.57 -6.70
CA LYS A 115 5.88 -9.71 -6.05
C LYS A 115 6.34 -9.84 -4.61
N ALA A 116 5.47 -10.36 -3.74
CA ALA A 116 5.84 -10.66 -2.36
C ALA A 116 7.11 -11.54 -2.30
N ASN A 117 7.98 -11.26 -1.33
CA ASN A 117 9.28 -11.88 -1.12
C ASN A 117 10.34 -11.66 -2.22
N GLU A 118 10.03 -10.93 -3.30
CA GLU A 118 11.02 -10.52 -4.30
C GLU A 118 11.68 -9.18 -3.90
N SER A 119 12.78 -8.87 -4.58
CA SER A 119 13.52 -7.61 -4.38
C SER A 119 13.15 -6.57 -5.43
N LEU A 120 13.12 -5.30 -5.03
CA LEU A 120 12.86 -4.15 -5.89
C LEU A 120 13.94 -3.08 -5.65
N THR A 121 14.58 -2.62 -6.73
CA THR A 121 15.55 -1.52 -6.69
C THR A 121 15.04 -0.34 -7.49
N LEU A 122 14.97 0.82 -6.86
CA LEU A 122 14.52 2.08 -7.42
C LEU A 122 15.70 3.05 -7.57
N PRO A 123 16.22 3.22 -8.79
CA PRO A 123 17.34 4.13 -9.01
C PRO A 123 16.87 5.59 -8.97
N SER A 124 17.66 6.46 -8.36
CA SER A 124 17.44 7.91 -8.44
C SER A 124 18.74 8.69 -8.35
N SER A 125 18.90 9.62 -9.29
CA SER A 125 20.10 10.46 -9.38
C SER A 125 19.69 11.88 -9.79
N ALA A 126 20.39 12.86 -9.24
CA ALA A 126 20.24 14.26 -9.60
C ALA A 126 21.61 14.90 -9.88
N PHE A 127 21.59 15.98 -10.65
CA PHE A 127 22.78 16.71 -11.04
C PHE A 127 22.64 18.20 -10.76
N SER A 128 23.71 18.77 -10.20
CA SER A 128 23.99 20.20 -10.09
C SER A 128 25.50 20.37 -9.90
N ASP A 129 26.06 21.45 -10.41
CA ASP A 129 27.42 21.93 -10.13
C ASP A 129 27.67 22.35 -8.67
N LEU A 130 26.61 22.38 -7.85
CA LEU A 130 26.70 22.56 -6.39
C LEU A 130 26.69 21.23 -5.62
N THR A 131 26.92 20.09 -6.28
CA THR A 131 26.89 18.72 -5.74
C THR A 131 25.64 18.44 -4.92
N PRO A 132 24.58 17.86 -5.52
CA PRO A 132 23.33 17.64 -4.80
C PRO A 132 23.47 16.59 -3.70
N THR A 133 22.75 16.81 -2.60
CA THR A 133 22.46 15.80 -1.59
C THR A 133 21.13 15.14 -1.91
N MET A 134 21.08 13.82 -1.74
CA MET A 134 19.89 13.01 -2.03
C MET A 134 19.39 12.36 -0.75
N SER A 135 18.07 12.19 -0.65
CA SER A 135 17.44 11.43 0.43
C SER A 135 16.12 10.83 -0.02
N TRP A 136 15.65 9.84 0.73
CA TRP A 136 14.35 9.22 0.54
C TRP A 136 13.45 9.43 1.76
N VAL A 137 12.16 9.52 1.48
CA VAL A 137 11.09 9.71 2.46
C VAL A 137 9.99 8.69 2.14
N PHE A 138 9.46 8.03 3.15
CA PHE A 138 8.35 7.08 3.02
C PHE A 138 7.09 7.64 3.70
N ASN A 139 6.01 7.76 2.92
CA ASN A 139 4.71 8.31 3.37
C ASN A 139 4.84 9.64 4.12
N GLY A 140 5.71 10.53 3.61
CA GLY A 140 5.96 11.86 4.19
C GLY A 140 6.93 11.88 5.38
N THR A 141 7.45 10.72 5.82
CA THR A 141 8.39 10.62 6.94
C THR A 141 9.78 10.17 6.49
N SER A 142 10.84 10.62 7.17
CA SER A 142 12.21 10.16 6.90
C SER A 142 12.49 8.75 7.44
N SER A 143 11.53 8.14 8.14
CA SER A 143 11.63 6.78 8.64
C SER A 143 11.23 5.81 7.53
N LEU A 144 12.21 5.13 6.94
CA LEU A 144 11.94 4.07 5.97
C LEU A 144 11.47 2.80 6.70
N PRO A 145 10.68 1.94 6.03
CA PRO A 145 10.35 0.63 6.56
C PRO A 145 11.60 -0.21 6.83
N SER A 146 11.50 -1.12 7.79
CA SER A 146 12.52 -2.13 8.07
C SER A 146 12.89 -2.88 6.79
N SER A 147 14.16 -3.25 6.60
CA SER A 147 14.68 -3.95 5.40
C SER A 147 14.77 -3.15 4.09
N VAL A 148 14.40 -1.87 4.12
CA VAL A 148 14.69 -0.92 3.04
C VAL A 148 16.08 -0.32 3.25
N VAL A 149 16.93 -0.39 2.22
CA VAL A 149 18.31 0.11 2.25
C VAL A 149 18.54 1.11 1.13
N ILE A 150 19.28 2.18 1.42
CA ILE A 150 19.78 3.11 0.39
C ILE A 150 21.27 2.83 0.19
N ASP A 151 21.69 2.58 -1.05
CA ASP A 151 23.09 2.37 -1.38
C ASP A 151 23.90 3.68 -1.52
N SER A 152 25.20 3.58 -1.76
CA SER A 152 26.08 4.75 -1.95
C SER A 152 25.77 5.57 -3.21
N SER A 153 25.00 5.02 -4.15
CA SER A 153 24.53 5.67 -5.36
C SER A 153 23.11 6.24 -5.22
N ASN A 154 22.55 6.22 -4.00
CA ASN A 154 21.20 6.66 -3.68
C ASN A 154 20.08 5.81 -4.33
N ASN A 155 20.37 4.57 -4.72
CA ASN A 155 19.33 3.64 -5.12
C ASN A 155 18.66 3.08 -3.85
N LEU A 156 17.33 3.08 -3.85
CA LEU A 156 16.54 2.49 -2.77
C LEU A 156 16.23 1.04 -3.12
N THR A 157 16.55 0.12 -2.21
CA THR A 157 16.33 -1.32 -2.39
C THR A 157 15.42 -1.85 -1.30
N VAL A 158 14.33 -2.50 -1.72
CA VAL A 158 13.49 -3.37 -0.90
C VAL A 158 13.98 -4.79 -1.15
N SER A 159 14.51 -5.47 -0.14
CA SER A 159 15.17 -6.77 -0.30
C SER A 159 14.20 -7.96 -0.33
N SER A 160 13.15 -7.90 0.49
CA SER A 160 12.06 -8.88 0.52
C SER A 160 10.74 -8.13 0.68
N ALA A 161 10.04 -7.91 -0.43
CA ALA A 161 8.83 -7.11 -0.47
C ALA A 161 7.69 -7.76 0.32
N ASN A 162 6.93 -6.94 1.03
CA ASN A 162 5.72 -7.34 1.75
C ASN A 162 4.78 -6.13 1.84
N PHE A 163 3.52 -6.32 2.23
CA PHE A 163 2.52 -5.26 2.26
C PHE A 163 2.90 -4.03 3.10
N THR A 164 3.79 -4.15 4.10
CA THR A 164 4.26 -3.01 4.89
C THR A 164 5.22 -2.08 4.13
N HIS A 165 5.72 -2.52 2.98
CA HIS A 165 6.53 -1.74 2.04
C HIS A 165 5.68 -0.99 1.00
N GLU A 166 4.36 -1.17 1.00
CA GLU A 166 3.49 -0.41 0.11
C GLU A 166 3.38 1.06 0.52
N GLY A 167 3.24 1.93 -0.47
CA GLY A 167 3.02 3.35 -0.24
C GLY A 167 3.89 4.25 -1.10
N THR A 168 3.96 5.51 -0.71
CA THR A 168 4.61 6.56 -1.51
C THR A 168 6.03 6.79 -1.01
N TYR A 169 6.99 6.50 -1.89
CA TYR A 169 8.40 6.82 -1.69
C TYR A 169 8.73 8.10 -2.45
N THR A 170 9.22 9.10 -1.74
CA THR A 170 9.62 10.38 -2.30
C THR A 170 11.14 10.48 -2.29
N CYS A 171 11.74 10.60 -3.47
CA CYS A 171 13.15 10.95 -3.57
C CYS A 171 13.28 12.47 -3.59
N ARG A 172 14.10 13.00 -2.68
CA ARG A 172 14.38 14.43 -2.57
C ARG A 172 15.83 14.69 -2.94
N ALA A 173 16.03 15.64 -3.85
CA ALA A 173 17.33 16.20 -4.14
C ALA A 173 17.39 17.64 -3.62
N SER A 174 18.52 18.04 -3.03
CA SER A 174 18.76 19.41 -2.59
C SER A 174 20.18 19.87 -2.89
N ASN A 175 20.34 21.17 -3.16
CA ASN A 175 21.63 21.84 -3.17
C ASN A 175 21.55 23.12 -2.31
N ALA A 176 22.59 23.95 -2.33
CA ALA A 176 22.65 25.16 -1.49
C ALA A 176 21.53 26.20 -1.74
N PHE A 177 20.77 26.10 -2.83
CA PHE A 177 19.78 27.10 -3.23
C PHE A 177 18.40 26.56 -3.58
N SER A 178 18.26 25.25 -3.82
CA SER A 178 17.03 24.66 -4.34
C SER A 178 16.85 23.22 -3.90
N SER A 179 15.59 22.77 -3.91
CA SER A 179 15.23 21.38 -3.70
C SER A 179 14.15 20.98 -4.70
N ILE A 180 14.27 19.77 -5.23
CA ILE A 180 13.32 19.14 -6.12
C ILE A 180 12.97 17.76 -5.57
N GLN A 181 11.80 17.23 -5.93
CA GLN A 181 11.34 15.92 -5.47
C GLN A 181 10.59 15.18 -6.57
N THR A 182 10.62 13.86 -6.50
CA THR A 182 9.86 12.95 -7.36
C THR A 182 9.33 11.79 -6.54
N ASN A 183 8.19 11.23 -6.93
CA ASN A 183 7.46 10.23 -6.16
C ASN A 183 7.34 8.94 -6.96
N VAL A 184 7.41 7.81 -6.25
CA VAL A 184 7.05 6.48 -6.75
C VAL A 184 6.12 5.80 -5.76
N ILE A 185 5.02 5.24 -6.25
CA ILE A 185 4.11 4.43 -5.46
C ILE A 185 4.50 2.96 -5.64
N ILE A 186 4.79 2.27 -4.54
CA ILE A 186 5.10 0.84 -4.54
C ILE A 186 3.84 0.04 -4.18
N TYR A 187 3.57 -0.98 -4.98
CA TYR A 187 2.58 -2.02 -4.75
C TYR A 187 3.27 -3.37 -4.64
N VAL A 188 2.75 -4.25 -3.78
CA VAL A 188 3.25 -5.61 -3.58
C VAL A 188 2.17 -6.60 -4.00
N ASN A 189 2.49 -7.40 -5.01
CA ASN A 189 1.56 -8.39 -5.55
C ASN A 189 1.73 -9.73 -4.83
N TYR A 190 0.65 -10.24 -4.25
CA TYR A 190 0.58 -11.56 -3.65
C TYR A 190 -0.17 -12.54 -4.56
N PRO A 191 0.05 -13.87 -4.42
CA PRO A 191 -0.74 -14.86 -5.11
C PRO A 191 -2.19 -14.85 -4.61
N GLU A 192 -3.14 -15.05 -5.51
CA GLU A 192 -4.58 -14.95 -5.18
C GLU A 192 -5.07 -16.15 -4.34
N THR A 193 -4.42 -17.31 -4.48
CA THR A 193 -4.77 -18.56 -3.78
C THR A 193 -3.54 -19.45 -3.59
N CYS A 194 -3.64 -20.45 -2.71
CA CYS A 194 -2.61 -21.49 -2.59
C CYS A 194 -2.45 -22.35 -3.87
N THR A 195 -3.46 -22.40 -4.74
CA THR A 195 -3.32 -23.02 -6.06
C THR A 195 -2.33 -22.22 -6.93
N LYS A 196 -2.34 -20.89 -6.84
CA LYS A 196 -1.35 -20.01 -7.51
C LYS A 196 0.03 -20.09 -6.87
N VAL A 197 0.09 -20.16 -5.53
CA VAL A 197 1.35 -20.44 -4.81
C VAL A 197 1.97 -21.71 -5.34
N LYS A 198 1.19 -22.79 -5.47
CA LYS A 198 1.70 -24.07 -5.97
C LYS A 198 2.33 -23.96 -7.35
N VAL A 199 1.64 -23.29 -8.27
CA VAL A 199 2.08 -23.20 -9.67
C VAL A 199 3.31 -22.31 -9.82
N ASN A 200 3.39 -21.21 -9.06
CA ASN A 200 4.36 -20.14 -9.32
C ASN A 200 5.49 -20.03 -8.30
N ILE A 201 5.32 -20.60 -7.09
CA ILE A 201 6.18 -20.29 -5.93
C ILE A 201 6.74 -21.56 -5.29
N SER A 202 5.89 -22.45 -4.77
CA SER A 202 6.32 -23.58 -3.94
C SER A 202 5.32 -24.73 -3.98
N ASP A 203 5.79 -25.97 -4.10
CA ASP A 203 4.98 -27.19 -4.01
C ASP A 203 4.98 -27.84 -2.61
N VAL A 204 5.57 -27.17 -1.62
CA VAL A 204 5.66 -27.62 -0.23
C VAL A 204 4.55 -27.01 0.62
N SER A 205 3.91 -27.81 1.47
CA SER A 205 2.90 -27.32 2.42
C SER A 205 3.52 -26.41 3.47
N GLY A 206 2.84 -25.32 3.81
CA GLY A 206 3.31 -24.34 4.78
C GLY A 206 2.42 -23.12 4.88
N ASP A 207 2.75 -22.22 5.80
CA ASP A 207 2.09 -20.93 5.93
C ASP A 207 2.52 -20.00 4.79
N ASP A 208 1.57 -19.29 4.21
CA ASP A 208 1.79 -18.29 3.17
C ASP A 208 0.83 -17.10 3.38
N SER A 209 0.99 -16.03 2.60
CA SER A 209 0.04 -14.92 2.52
C SER A 209 -0.52 -14.83 1.12
N ILE A 210 -1.84 -14.72 1.03
CA ILE A 210 -2.55 -14.59 -0.25
C ILE A 210 -3.33 -13.29 -0.29
N ASP A 211 -3.63 -12.85 -1.51
CA ASP A 211 -4.43 -11.66 -1.78
C ASP A 211 -5.44 -11.94 -2.92
N PRO A 212 -6.60 -12.52 -2.59
CA PRO A 212 -7.65 -12.81 -3.56
C PRO A 212 -8.21 -11.60 -4.31
N ASP A 213 -8.36 -10.43 -3.67
CA ASP A 213 -8.94 -9.23 -4.32
C ASP A 213 -7.87 -8.35 -4.98
N GLY A 214 -6.60 -8.56 -4.63
CA GLY A 214 -5.44 -8.02 -5.32
C GLY A 214 -5.11 -6.59 -4.92
N ILE A 215 -4.15 -6.02 -5.65
CA ILE A 215 -3.62 -4.69 -5.36
C ILE A 215 -4.75 -3.63 -5.32
N LEU A 216 -4.68 -2.74 -4.33
CA LEU A 216 -5.69 -1.72 -3.99
C LEU A 216 -6.94 -2.27 -3.27
N GLY A 217 -7.02 -3.57 -3.05
CA GLY A 217 -8.01 -4.24 -2.21
C GLY A 217 -7.71 -4.12 -0.71
N GLU A 218 -8.22 -5.08 0.05
CA GLU A 218 -7.80 -5.24 1.44
C GLU A 218 -6.37 -5.81 1.54
N ASN A 219 -5.76 -5.74 2.72
CA ASN A 219 -4.42 -6.28 2.90
C ASN A 219 -4.41 -7.81 2.72
N PRO A 220 -3.30 -8.39 2.20
CA PRO A 220 -3.13 -9.83 2.15
C PRO A 220 -3.25 -10.45 3.54
N PHE A 221 -3.73 -11.69 3.59
CA PHE A 221 -3.95 -12.40 4.85
C PHE A 221 -3.23 -13.75 4.87
N PRO A 222 -2.83 -14.23 6.07
CA PRO A 222 -2.14 -15.49 6.22
C PRO A 222 -3.09 -16.67 6.04
N VAL A 223 -2.58 -17.71 5.39
CA VAL A 223 -3.27 -19.00 5.18
C VAL A 223 -2.29 -20.13 5.34
N PHE A 224 -2.80 -21.33 5.61
CA PHE A 224 -2.01 -22.54 5.44
C PHE A 224 -2.27 -23.11 4.05
N CYS A 225 -1.22 -23.24 3.24
CA CYS A 225 -1.29 -23.90 1.95
C CYS A 225 -1.01 -25.39 2.10
N ASN A 226 -2.03 -26.22 1.92
CA ASN A 226 -1.87 -27.67 1.91
C ASN A 226 -1.64 -28.16 0.47
N MET A 227 -0.37 -28.45 0.15
CA MET A 227 0.07 -28.82 -1.19
C MET A 227 -0.03 -30.32 -1.50
N ILE A 228 -0.40 -31.14 -0.52
CA ILE A 228 -0.51 -32.60 -0.64
C ILE A 228 -1.96 -33.11 -0.67
N ASP A 229 -2.92 -32.28 -0.27
CA ASP A 229 -4.35 -32.65 -0.28
C ASP A 229 -5.00 -32.42 -1.67
N LYS A 230 -6.14 -33.07 -1.90
CA LYS A 230 -6.98 -32.98 -3.11
C LYS A 230 -6.20 -33.22 -4.41
N GLY A 231 -5.33 -34.23 -4.42
CA GLY A 231 -4.47 -34.52 -5.57
C GLY A 231 -3.33 -33.52 -5.75
N GLY A 232 -3.00 -32.78 -4.69
CA GLY A 232 -1.93 -31.81 -4.65
C GLY A 232 -2.22 -30.56 -5.45
N VAL A 233 -3.46 -30.07 -5.51
CA VAL A 233 -3.80 -28.83 -6.26
C VAL A 233 -3.36 -27.54 -5.56
N GLY A 234 -2.94 -27.62 -4.30
CA GLY A 234 -2.68 -26.46 -3.46
C GLY A 234 -3.98 -25.92 -2.87
N VAL A 235 -4.34 -26.46 -1.71
CA VAL A 235 -5.57 -26.10 -0.98
C VAL A 235 -5.28 -24.92 -0.06
N THR A 236 -6.08 -23.87 -0.16
CA THR A 236 -6.08 -22.73 0.75
C THR A 236 -6.87 -23.09 1.99
N VAL A 237 -6.23 -23.13 3.15
CA VAL A 237 -6.85 -23.47 4.43
C VAL A 237 -6.88 -22.23 5.33
N VAL A 238 -8.08 -21.76 5.64
CA VAL A 238 -8.32 -20.59 6.50
C VAL A 238 -8.85 -21.04 7.85
N SER A 239 -8.15 -20.63 8.91
CA SER A 239 -8.49 -20.97 10.30
C SER A 239 -9.45 -19.94 10.91
N HIS A 240 -10.11 -20.33 11.99
CA HIS A 240 -10.97 -19.44 12.79
C HIS A 240 -10.88 -19.77 14.28
N ASP A 241 -11.52 -18.97 15.13
CA ASP A 241 -11.41 -19.04 16.59
C ASP A 241 -12.14 -20.24 17.26
N SER A 242 -12.93 -20.99 16.50
CA SER A 242 -13.93 -21.94 17.01
C SER A 242 -13.82 -23.36 16.44
N GLU A 243 -12.60 -23.83 16.24
CA GLU A 243 -12.33 -25.15 15.62
C GLU A 243 -12.44 -26.34 16.59
N LYS A 244 -12.58 -26.07 17.89
CA LYS A 244 -12.62 -27.08 18.94
C LYS A 244 -14.05 -27.56 19.19
N ARG A 245 -14.16 -28.81 19.65
CA ARG A 245 -15.42 -29.35 20.17
C ARG A 245 -15.90 -28.52 21.35
N THR A 246 -17.05 -27.88 21.20
CA THR A 246 -17.58 -26.90 22.16
C THR A 246 -18.90 -27.39 22.73
N HIS A 247 -19.05 -27.34 24.05
CA HIS A 247 -20.25 -27.78 24.77
C HIS A 247 -21.36 -26.74 24.68
N VAL A 248 -22.59 -27.22 24.54
CA VAL A 248 -23.82 -26.43 24.52
C VAL A 248 -24.78 -27.02 25.55
N ASP A 249 -25.03 -26.27 26.61
CA ASP A 249 -25.95 -26.63 27.70
C ASP A 249 -26.62 -25.38 28.25
N GLY A 250 -27.87 -25.50 28.69
CA GLY A 250 -28.66 -24.40 29.26
C GLY A 250 -29.40 -23.50 28.26
N PHE A 251 -29.41 -23.85 26.97
CA PHE A 251 -30.03 -23.05 25.90
C PHE A 251 -31.33 -23.70 25.42
N LYS A 252 -32.44 -23.43 26.12
CA LYS A 252 -33.77 -24.01 25.82
C LYS A 252 -34.47 -23.40 24.61
N PRO A 253 -34.63 -22.07 24.51
CA PRO A 253 -35.32 -21.48 23.37
C PRO A 253 -34.60 -21.79 22.05
N VAL A 254 -35.38 -21.81 20.96
CA VAL A 254 -34.90 -21.99 19.59
C VAL A 254 -33.74 -21.04 19.29
N GLY A 255 -32.58 -21.59 18.90
CA GLY A 255 -31.37 -20.83 18.60
C GLY A 255 -30.91 -19.86 19.68
N SER A 256 -31.18 -20.15 20.96
CA SER A 256 -30.77 -19.29 22.07
C SER A 256 -29.27 -19.35 22.35
N TYR A 257 -28.62 -20.47 22.04
CA TYR A 257 -27.18 -20.49 21.91
C TYR A 257 -26.80 -19.75 20.62
N SER A 258 -25.86 -18.81 20.73
CA SER A 258 -25.33 -18.07 19.60
C SER A 258 -23.82 -17.95 19.72
N LEU A 259 -23.13 -18.38 18.67
CA LEU A 259 -21.68 -18.25 18.56
C LEU A 259 -21.31 -17.66 17.21
N ASP A 260 -20.79 -16.44 17.24
CA ASP A 260 -20.16 -15.82 16.06
C ASP A 260 -18.78 -16.45 15.82
N ILE A 261 -18.43 -16.61 14.55
CA ILE A 261 -17.16 -17.22 14.13
C ILE A 261 -16.23 -16.11 13.65
N ASP A 262 -15.08 -15.96 14.31
CA ASP A 262 -14.08 -14.95 13.96
C ASP A 262 -12.95 -15.55 13.12
N TYR A 263 -12.73 -14.98 11.94
CA TYR A 263 -11.68 -15.35 10.98
C TYR A 263 -10.48 -14.38 11.00
N ASN A 264 -10.38 -13.47 11.98
CA ASN A 264 -9.24 -12.56 12.14
C ASN A 264 -7.88 -13.29 11.98
N PRO A 265 -6.95 -12.79 11.14
CA PRO A 265 -6.88 -11.44 10.55
C PRO A 265 -7.56 -11.23 9.20
N THR A 266 -8.30 -12.21 8.66
CA THR A 266 -9.03 -12.01 7.40
C THR A 266 -10.47 -11.55 7.63
N SER A 267 -10.97 -10.70 6.72
CA SER A 267 -12.36 -10.26 6.71
C SER A 267 -13.28 -11.23 5.95
N ILE A 268 -14.59 -11.13 6.19
CA ILE A 268 -15.59 -11.86 5.38
C ILE A 268 -15.59 -11.39 3.91
N SER A 269 -15.25 -10.12 3.65
CA SER A 269 -15.12 -9.58 2.28
C SER A 269 -14.02 -10.32 1.50
N GLN A 270 -12.84 -10.48 2.10
CA GLN A 270 -11.74 -11.26 1.53
C GLN A 270 -12.14 -12.72 1.28
N LEU A 271 -12.82 -13.35 2.23
CA LEU A 271 -13.25 -14.74 2.10
C LEU A 271 -14.32 -14.94 1.02
N LYS A 272 -15.20 -13.96 0.80
CA LYS A 272 -16.13 -13.96 -0.35
C LYS A 272 -15.35 -14.03 -1.65
N VAL A 273 -14.38 -13.15 -1.84
CA VAL A 273 -13.55 -13.11 -3.05
C VAL A 273 -12.78 -14.44 -3.22
N LEU A 274 -12.16 -14.97 -2.16
CA LEU A 274 -11.50 -16.29 -2.20
C LEU A 274 -12.42 -17.41 -2.71
N THR A 275 -13.65 -17.48 -2.20
CA THR A 275 -14.61 -18.52 -2.59
C THR A 275 -15.13 -18.36 -4.02
N GLU A 276 -15.18 -17.13 -4.53
CA GLU A 276 -15.56 -16.83 -5.91
C GLU A 276 -14.45 -17.20 -6.90
N PHE A 277 -13.19 -16.96 -6.54
CA PHE A 277 -12.03 -17.38 -7.33
C PHE A 277 -11.82 -18.89 -7.35
N SER A 278 -12.09 -19.55 -6.22
CA SER A 278 -11.85 -20.99 -6.09
C SER A 278 -12.91 -21.80 -6.82
N THR A 279 -12.53 -22.92 -7.44
CA THR A 279 -13.51 -23.82 -8.07
C THR A 279 -14.39 -24.49 -7.03
N ASN A 280 -13.78 -24.96 -5.94
CA ASN A 280 -14.45 -25.63 -4.85
C ASN A 280 -14.08 -24.96 -3.53
N CYS A 281 -15.05 -24.88 -2.63
CA CYS A 281 -14.79 -24.62 -1.22
C CYS A 281 -15.61 -25.57 -0.36
N GLN A 282 -15.06 -25.95 0.77
CA GLN A 282 -15.72 -26.82 1.72
C GLN A 282 -15.41 -26.42 3.16
N GLN A 283 -16.34 -26.70 4.06
CA GLN A 283 -16.15 -26.50 5.49
C GLN A 283 -16.83 -27.64 6.25
N PHE A 284 -16.13 -28.25 7.18
CA PHE A 284 -16.69 -29.33 7.99
C PHE A 284 -17.59 -28.76 9.08
N ILE A 285 -18.74 -29.39 9.32
CA ILE A 285 -19.63 -29.07 10.44
C ILE A 285 -20.09 -30.37 11.11
N LYS A 286 -20.20 -30.36 12.43
CA LYS A 286 -20.70 -31.46 13.24
C LYS A 286 -21.51 -30.95 14.42
N TYR A 287 -22.60 -31.64 14.70
CA TYR A 287 -23.33 -31.52 15.96
C TYR A 287 -23.54 -32.90 16.57
N GLU A 288 -23.17 -33.03 17.83
CA GLU A 288 -23.45 -34.18 18.69
C GLU A 288 -24.54 -33.77 19.66
N CYS A 289 -25.52 -34.62 19.89
CA CYS A 289 -26.72 -34.28 20.65
C CYS A 289 -27.09 -35.41 21.61
N LEU A 290 -27.53 -35.01 22.79
CA LEU A 290 -28.16 -35.84 23.79
C LEU A 290 -29.50 -35.20 24.13
N ASP A 291 -30.59 -35.82 23.69
CA ASP A 291 -31.96 -35.32 23.89
C ASP A 291 -32.14 -33.85 23.44
N SER A 292 -31.51 -33.51 22.31
CA SER A 292 -31.50 -32.17 21.70
C SER A 292 -31.66 -32.28 20.18
N ARG A 293 -32.35 -31.31 19.56
CA ARG A 293 -32.79 -31.34 18.15
C ARG A 293 -32.09 -30.31 17.27
N ILE A 294 -32.14 -30.55 15.96
CA ILE A 294 -31.65 -29.59 14.96
C ILE A 294 -32.81 -28.98 14.20
N ARG A 295 -33.52 -29.78 13.39
CA ARG A 295 -34.49 -29.26 12.41
C ARG A 295 -35.93 -29.39 12.86
N ARG A 296 -36.26 -30.42 13.67
CA ARG A 296 -37.62 -30.55 14.19
C ARG A 296 -37.92 -29.41 15.18
N ASN A 297 -38.84 -28.52 14.80
CA ASN A 297 -39.10 -27.23 15.46
C ASN A 297 -37.94 -26.21 15.35
N GLU A 298 -37.03 -26.40 14.39
CA GLU A 298 -36.01 -25.43 13.98
C GLU A 298 -35.03 -24.97 15.08
N TYR A 299 -34.74 -25.83 16.05
CA TYR A 299 -33.88 -25.48 17.19
C TYR A 299 -32.44 -25.08 16.83
N ALA A 300 -31.92 -25.53 15.69
CA ALA A 300 -30.55 -25.22 15.27
C ALA A 300 -30.41 -24.92 13.77
N TRP A 301 -29.47 -24.04 13.47
CA TRP A 301 -29.05 -23.66 12.12
C TRP A 301 -27.64 -23.06 12.16
N TRP A 302 -27.06 -22.88 11.00
CA TRP A 302 -25.86 -22.09 10.82
C TRP A 302 -26.17 -20.90 9.91
N VAL A 303 -25.38 -19.85 10.02
CA VAL A 303 -25.56 -18.62 9.25
C VAL A 303 -24.46 -18.52 8.20
N SER A 304 -24.87 -18.29 6.95
CA SER A 304 -23.96 -18.13 5.81
C SER A 304 -23.15 -16.84 5.92
N ARG A 305 -22.09 -16.76 5.11
CA ARG A 305 -21.28 -15.54 4.91
C ARG A 305 -22.06 -14.27 4.53
N ASP A 306 -23.32 -14.40 4.11
CA ASP A 306 -24.21 -13.32 3.72
C ASP A 306 -25.26 -12.99 4.79
N GLY A 307 -25.20 -13.65 5.96
CA GLY A 307 -26.12 -13.44 7.07
C GLY A 307 -27.42 -14.24 6.95
N GLU A 308 -27.52 -15.15 5.97
CA GLU A 308 -28.72 -15.96 5.75
C GLU A 308 -28.72 -17.22 6.62
N GLU A 309 -29.88 -17.54 7.20
CA GLU A 309 -30.08 -18.75 8.00
C GLU A 309 -30.22 -19.99 7.09
N MET A 310 -29.40 -21.01 7.33
CA MET A 310 -29.35 -22.20 6.50
C MET A 310 -30.20 -23.33 7.10
N THR A 311 -31.08 -23.91 6.28
CA THR A 311 -32.00 -24.99 6.69
C THR A 311 -31.44 -26.40 6.48
N TYR A 312 -30.33 -26.52 5.76
CA TYR A 312 -29.63 -27.78 5.55
C TYR A 312 -28.43 -27.88 6.49
N PHE A 313 -28.15 -29.09 6.95
CA PHE A 313 -27.04 -29.39 7.85
C PHE A 313 -26.08 -30.41 7.21
N ASP A 314 -24.82 -30.40 7.65
CA ASP A 314 -23.86 -31.51 7.50
C ASP A 314 -23.77 -32.30 6.17
N GLY A 315 -23.46 -31.65 5.05
CA GLY A 315 -23.33 -32.34 3.76
C GLY A 315 -24.66 -32.66 3.06
N ALA A 316 -25.78 -32.20 3.64
CA ALA A 316 -26.97 -31.90 2.86
C ALA A 316 -26.73 -30.70 1.91
N SER A 317 -27.76 -30.34 1.15
CA SER A 317 -27.69 -29.33 0.08
C SER A 317 -28.76 -28.26 0.30
N PRO A 318 -28.58 -27.03 -0.20
CA PRO A 318 -29.55 -25.93 -0.05
C PRO A 318 -30.99 -26.24 -0.44
N VAL A 319 -31.21 -27.25 -1.29
CA VAL A 319 -32.54 -27.67 -1.74
C VAL A 319 -33.24 -28.64 -0.79
N TYR A 320 -32.58 -29.07 0.29
CA TYR A 320 -33.09 -30.04 1.25
C TYR A 320 -33.02 -29.49 2.67
N ASP A 321 -34.18 -29.36 3.32
CA ASP A 321 -34.29 -28.99 4.72
C ASP A 321 -34.03 -30.23 5.61
N GLY A 322 -32.88 -30.29 6.26
CA GLY A 322 -32.44 -31.48 6.99
C GLY A 322 -30.95 -31.78 6.90
N CYS A 323 -30.58 -32.93 7.43
CA CYS A 323 -29.22 -33.44 7.49
C CYS A 323 -28.93 -34.42 6.34
N ALA A 324 -27.66 -34.74 6.10
CA ALA A 324 -27.27 -35.68 5.04
C ALA A 324 -27.92 -37.07 5.22
N CYS A 325 -28.08 -37.53 6.46
CA CYS A 325 -28.72 -38.81 6.72
C CYS A 325 -30.19 -38.83 6.26
N GLY A 326 -30.91 -37.72 6.39
CA GLY A 326 -32.33 -37.62 6.03
C GLY A 326 -32.50 -37.65 4.53
N LYS A 327 -31.66 -36.86 3.84
CA LYS A 327 -31.60 -36.82 2.38
C LYS A 327 -31.31 -38.19 1.77
N ASN A 328 -30.42 -38.96 2.38
CA ASN A 328 -29.97 -40.26 1.86
C ASN A 328 -30.78 -41.45 2.40
N GLY A 329 -31.74 -41.23 3.31
CA GLY A 329 -32.52 -42.30 3.94
C GLY A 329 -31.71 -43.19 4.89
N TRP A 330 -30.64 -42.65 5.47
CA TRP A 330 -29.71 -43.36 6.37
C TRP A 330 -29.78 -42.89 7.82
N CYS A 331 -30.69 -41.98 8.17
CA CYS A 331 -30.90 -41.65 9.58
C CYS A 331 -31.33 -42.90 10.35
N VAL A 332 -30.94 -42.97 11.62
CA VAL A 332 -31.24 -44.16 12.44
C VAL A 332 -32.74 -44.44 12.53
N ASN A 333 -33.55 -43.38 12.53
CA ASN A 333 -34.96 -43.50 12.23
C ASN A 333 -35.23 -42.87 10.86
N PRO A 334 -35.67 -43.67 9.86
CA PRO A 334 -35.94 -43.18 8.51
C PRO A 334 -37.06 -42.14 8.40
N SER A 335 -37.86 -41.93 9.46
CA SER A 335 -38.92 -40.91 9.49
C SER A 335 -38.41 -39.52 9.88
N TRP A 336 -37.15 -39.38 10.28
CA TRP A 336 -36.55 -38.11 10.71
C TRP A 336 -35.59 -37.55 9.66
N VAL A 337 -35.48 -36.22 9.64
CA VAL A 337 -34.61 -35.50 8.68
C VAL A 337 -33.17 -35.35 9.16
N CYS A 338 -32.92 -35.59 10.45
CA CYS A 338 -31.62 -35.61 11.12
C CYS A 338 -31.57 -36.72 12.18
N ASN A 339 -30.37 -37.23 12.52
CA ASN A 339 -30.21 -38.18 13.61
C ASN A 339 -30.55 -37.54 14.96
N CYS A 340 -30.22 -36.26 15.14
CA CYS A 340 -30.52 -35.51 16.37
C CYS A 340 -32.01 -35.24 16.60
N ASP A 341 -32.84 -35.27 15.55
CA ASP A 341 -34.28 -35.03 15.69
C ASP A 341 -35.03 -36.19 16.39
N GLU A 342 -34.35 -37.31 16.67
CA GLU A 342 -34.92 -38.40 17.45
C GLU A 342 -35.22 -37.99 18.90
N ASN A 343 -34.48 -37.01 19.45
CA ASN A 343 -34.68 -36.44 20.78
C ASN A 343 -34.75 -37.50 21.89
N LYS A 344 -33.64 -38.21 22.09
CA LYS A 344 -33.50 -39.28 23.08
C LYS A 344 -32.24 -39.12 23.91
N GLN A 345 -32.27 -39.74 25.09
CA GLN A 345 -31.16 -39.91 26.04
C GLN A 345 -30.09 -40.90 25.52
N THR A 346 -29.70 -40.76 24.25
CA THR A 346 -28.63 -41.52 23.61
C THR A 346 -27.89 -40.55 22.70
N TRP A 347 -26.57 -40.50 22.84
CA TRP A 347 -25.73 -39.65 21.99
C TRP A 347 -25.90 -40.02 20.52
N ARG A 348 -26.24 -39.00 19.73
CA ARG A 348 -26.36 -39.04 18.28
C ARG A 348 -25.47 -37.95 17.69
N MET A 349 -25.27 -38.00 16.37
CA MET A 349 -24.57 -36.93 15.67
C MET A 349 -25.02 -36.82 14.22
N ASP A 350 -24.88 -35.61 13.70
CA ASP A 350 -24.97 -35.27 12.29
C ASP A 350 -23.67 -34.50 11.94
N SER A 351 -22.98 -34.93 10.89
CA SER A 351 -21.64 -34.43 10.52
C SER A 351 -21.32 -34.59 9.04
N GLY A 352 -20.66 -33.61 8.45
CA GLY A 352 -20.38 -33.61 7.02
C GLY A 352 -19.73 -32.33 6.52
N LEU A 353 -19.48 -32.27 5.21
CA LEU A 353 -18.88 -31.13 4.53
C LEU A 353 -19.96 -30.26 3.92
N LEU A 354 -20.05 -29.01 4.35
CA LEU A 354 -20.71 -27.95 3.60
C LEU A 354 -19.90 -27.68 2.35
N THR A 355 -20.49 -27.73 1.16
CA THR A 355 -19.78 -27.63 -0.12
C THR A 355 -20.36 -26.58 -1.07
N ASN A 356 -21.51 -25.98 -0.73
CA ASN A 356 -22.01 -24.84 -1.49
C ASN A 356 -21.17 -23.60 -1.16
N LYS A 357 -20.17 -23.33 -2.00
CA LYS A 357 -19.24 -22.20 -1.81
C LYS A 357 -19.93 -20.85 -1.75
N SER A 358 -21.12 -20.67 -2.34
CA SER A 358 -21.85 -19.40 -2.27
C SER A 358 -22.38 -19.07 -0.88
N HIS A 359 -22.46 -20.05 0.03
CA HIS A 359 -22.90 -19.85 1.41
C HIS A 359 -21.74 -19.84 2.41
N LEU A 360 -20.54 -20.24 1.98
CA LEU A 360 -19.37 -20.35 2.83
C LEU A 360 -18.55 -19.05 2.87
N PRO A 361 -17.84 -18.79 3.97
CA PRO A 361 -17.76 -19.59 5.21
C PRO A 361 -19.01 -19.50 6.12
N VAL A 362 -19.08 -20.39 7.11
CA VAL A 362 -20.02 -20.27 8.24
C VAL A 362 -19.57 -19.11 9.14
N ILE A 363 -20.48 -18.17 9.44
CA ILE A 363 -20.18 -17.00 10.29
C ILE A 363 -20.85 -17.03 11.66
N GLN A 364 -21.87 -17.87 11.85
CA GLN A 364 -22.51 -18.05 13.14
C GLN A 364 -23.13 -19.44 13.26
N LEU A 365 -23.12 -20.00 14.47
CA LEU A 365 -23.80 -21.23 14.83
C LEU A 365 -24.91 -20.95 15.86
N ARG A 366 -26.09 -21.53 15.65
CA ARG A 366 -27.26 -21.38 16.50
C ARG A 366 -27.78 -22.73 16.94
N PHE A 367 -27.97 -22.91 18.24
CA PHE A 367 -28.50 -24.14 18.82
C PHE A 367 -29.53 -23.82 19.92
N GLY A 368 -30.42 -24.77 20.17
CA GLY A 368 -31.44 -24.70 21.21
C GLY A 368 -31.71 -26.10 21.74
N ASP A 369 -32.80 -26.30 22.49
CA ASP A 369 -33.16 -27.61 23.04
C ASP A 369 -32.03 -28.24 23.88
N THR A 370 -31.33 -27.42 24.66
CA THR A 370 -30.32 -27.86 25.63
C THR A 370 -30.61 -27.26 27.01
N GLY A 371 -30.20 -27.92 28.10
CA GLY A 371 -30.53 -27.61 29.50
C GLY A 371 -31.63 -28.50 30.09
N SER A 372 -32.11 -28.22 31.31
CA SER A 372 -33.29 -28.90 31.90
C SER A 372 -34.34 -27.87 32.36
N TYR A 373 -35.63 -28.19 32.13
CA TYR A 373 -36.76 -27.42 32.66
C TYR A 373 -37.26 -28.12 33.94
N TYR A 374 -36.69 -27.73 35.08
CA TYR A 374 -37.09 -28.10 36.44
C TYR A 374 -36.80 -29.53 36.92
N ASP A 375 -36.26 -29.58 38.14
CA ASP A 375 -36.10 -30.75 39.00
C ASP A 375 -37.37 -31.60 39.10
N GLN A 376 -37.33 -32.79 38.49
CA GLN A 376 -37.96 -34.01 39.03
C GLN A 376 -37.53 -35.31 38.32
N GLY A 377 -36.44 -35.25 37.55
CA GLY A 377 -35.77 -36.40 36.94
C GLY A 377 -34.61 -35.90 36.10
N PHE A 378 -33.39 -36.36 36.41
CA PHE A 378 -32.14 -35.89 35.79
C PHE A 378 -32.06 -36.39 34.34
N ARG A 379 -32.74 -35.72 33.42
CA ARG A 379 -32.61 -35.94 31.97
C ARG A 379 -31.76 -34.80 31.40
N PRO A 380 -30.45 -35.00 31.20
CA PRO A 380 -29.62 -34.01 30.54
C PRO A 380 -30.09 -33.83 29.09
N GLU A 381 -30.31 -32.59 28.69
CA GLU A 381 -30.39 -32.22 27.27
C GLU A 381 -29.18 -31.36 26.97
N GLU A 382 -28.30 -31.83 26.11
CA GLU A 382 -27.04 -31.13 25.84
C GLU A 382 -26.52 -31.48 24.46
N GLY A 383 -25.60 -30.67 23.97
CA GLY A 383 -24.97 -30.91 22.68
C GLY A 383 -23.51 -30.47 22.66
N TYR A 384 -22.83 -30.88 21.61
CA TYR A 384 -21.51 -30.38 21.27
C TYR A 384 -21.46 -30.07 19.78
N HIS A 385 -20.91 -28.92 19.42
CA HIS A 385 -20.64 -28.59 18.04
C HIS A 385 -19.15 -28.59 17.73
N THR A 386 -18.81 -28.77 16.46
CA THR A 386 -17.46 -28.61 15.92
C THR A 386 -17.56 -28.06 14.52
N LEU A 387 -16.88 -26.95 14.26
CA LEU A 387 -16.73 -26.35 12.94
C LEU A 387 -15.28 -26.52 12.50
N GLY A 388 -15.06 -26.97 11.27
CA GLY A 388 -13.73 -27.08 10.69
C GLY A 388 -13.31 -25.81 9.96
N LYS A 389 -12.04 -25.79 9.58
CA LYS A 389 -11.45 -24.74 8.73
C LYS A 389 -12.17 -24.62 7.39
N LEU A 390 -12.15 -23.42 6.82
CA LEU A 390 -12.56 -23.20 5.44
C LEU A 390 -11.44 -23.69 4.51
N GLU A 391 -11.76 -24.59 3.60
CA GLU A 391 -10.83 -25.12 2.61
C GLU A 391 -11.31 -24.76 1.20
N CYS A 392 -10.50 -24.01 0.45
CA CYS A 392 -10.81 -23.58 -0.91
C CYS A 392 -9.70 -23.98 -1.88
N TYR A 393 -10.06 -24.51 -3.06
CA TYR A 393 -9.09 -25.06 -4.02
C TYR A 393 -9.60 -25.07 -5.46
N GLY A 394 -8.65 -25.14 -6.40
CA GLY A 394 -8.90 -25.00 -7.83
C GLY A 394 -9.08 -23.53 -8.22
N MET A 395 -9.05 -23.24 -9.52
CA MET A 395 -9.25 -21.90 -10.06
C MET A 395 -10.32 -21.94 -11.15
N ASN A 396 -11.23 -20.97 -11.12
CA ASN A 396 -12.24 -20.77 -12.18
C ASN A 396 -11.65 -20.18 -13.46
#